data_AF-A0A8B8N7G8-F1
#
_entry.id   AF-A0A8B8N7G8-F1
#
_cell.length_a   1.000
_cell.length_b   1.000
_cell.length_c   1.000
_cell.angle_alpha   90.00
_cell.angle_beta   90.00
_cell.angle_gamma   90.00
#
_symmetry.space_group_name_H-M   'P 1'
#
loop_
_entity.id
_entity.type
_entity.pdbx_description
1 polymer ?
#
loop_
_entity_poly.entity_id
_entity_poly.type
_entity_poly.pdbx_seq_one_letter_code
_entity_poly.pdbx_strand_id
1 'polypeptide(L)'
;MALTLTKLFLFSVLVSSTVLTAKSELLSSKREKLSRFPVYVHDKISGTNATAATLAQASTTNQSATSFGLVRVFDNVLTVGPEMSSKKVGVVQGMLAFASQSEVTLLMSVNVMFTAGKYNGSGLTVVGRNLLSLKVKEMPIVGGTGICDKVFNLRKIRGGNVVPTSSLIVKGSLVRLMKMVVAVGSYGRCLRSAMDDWFMALDERLTTHPWLSSASFGQIKLVRSTLATLSVGSGVGEGR
;
A
#
# COMPACT_ATOMS: atom_id res chain seq x y z
N MET A 1 52.23 -8.93 -26.66
CA MET A 1 51.76 -9.19 -25.28
C MET A 1 51.33 -7.92 -24.53
N ALA A 2 52.09 -6.81 -24.60
CA ALA A 2 51.71 -5.56 -23.92
C ALA A 2 50.38 -4.93 -24.40
N LEU A 3 50.11 -4.99 -25.72
CA LEU A 3 48.89 -4.44 -26.33
C LEU A 3 47.61 -5.24 -26.00
N THR A 4 47.75 -6.54 -25.71
CA THR A 4 46.64 -7.42 -25.32
C THR A 4 46.29 -7.25 -23.85
N LEU A 5 47.31 -7.06 -22.98
CA LEU A 5 47.13 -6.79 -21.56
C LEU A 5 46.45 -5.43 -21.30
N THR A 6 46.83 -4.38 -22.03
CA THR A 6 46.18 -3.05 -21.93
C THR A 6 44.72 -3.09 -22.36
N LYS A 7 44.37 -3.84 -23.41
CA LYS A 7 42.97 -4.03 -23.85
C LYS A 7 42.13 -4.76 -22.79
N LEU A 8 42.67 -5.80 -22.16
CA LEU A 8 41.99 -6.53 -21.08
C LEU A 8 41.78 -5.65 -19.83
N PHE A 9 42.78 -4.83 -19.48
CA PHE A 9 42.68 -3.89 -18.36
C PHE A 9 41.59 -2.85 -18.61
N LEU A 10 41.57 -2.22 -19.78
CA LEU A 10 40.53 -1.25 -20.16
C LEU A 10 39.12 -1.88 -20.18
N PHE A 11 39.00 -3.11 -20.66
CA PHE A 11 37.73 -3.85 -20.63
C PHE A 11 37.25 -4.09 -19.19
N SER A 12 38.14 -4.48 -18.27
CA SER A 12 37.78 -4.69 -16.86
C SER A 12 37.30 -3.41 -16.17
N VAL A 13 37.92 -2.26 -16.49
CA VAL A 13 37.54 -0.94 -15.95
C VAL A 13 36.17 -0.52 -16.49
N LEU A 14 35.89 -0.77 -17.78
CA LEU A 14 34.58 -0.50 -18.40
C LEU A 14 33.46 -1.38 -17.81
N VAL A 15 33.74 -2.67 -17.55
CA VAL A 15 32.77 -3.56 -16.90
C VAL A 15 32.53 -3.16 -15.44
N SER A 16 33.58 -2.78 -14.70
CA SER A 16 33.44 -2.34 -13.31
C SER A 16 32.63 -1.04 -13.18
N SER A 17 32.88 -0.07 -14.06
CA SER A 17 32.16 1.21 -14.05
C SER A 17 30.68 1.04 -14.40
N THR A 18 30.35 0.20 -15.39
CA THR A 18 28.95 -0.12 -15.73
C THR A 18 28.23 -0.85 -14.61
N VAL A 19 28.89 -1.78 -13.90
CA VAL A 19 28.34 -2.48 -12.73
C VAL A 19 28.10 -1.53 -11.55
N LEU A 20 29.02 -0.59 -11.28
CA LEU A 20 28.84 0.43 -10.24
C LEU A 20 27.69 1.37 -10.57
N THR A 21 27.60 1.85 -11.81
CA THR A 21 26.53 2.75 -12.25
C THR A 21 25.18 2.05 -12.17
N ALA A 22 25.07 0.80 -12.63
CA ALA A 22 23.85 0.01 -12.53
C ALA A 22 23.42 -0.27 -11.08
N LYS A 23 24.37 -0.56 -10.17
CA LYS A 23 24.08 -0.67 -8.73
C LYS A 23 23.61 0.67 -8.15
N SER A 24 24.22 1.78 -8.56
CA SER A 24 23.84 3.13 -8.11
C SER A 24 22.43 3.51 -8.59
N GLU A 25 22.07 3.18 -9.82
CA GLU A 25 20.73 3.41 -10.37
C GLU A 25 19.67 2.50 -9.71
N LEU A 26 20.00 1.24 -9.43
CA LEU A 26 19.12 0.33 -8.68
C LEU A 26 18.87 0.82 -7.24
N LEU A 27 19.88 1.41 -6.61
CA LEU A 27 19.78 2.00 -5.27
C LEU A 27 19.07 3.36 -5.28
N SER A 28 19.27 4.16 -6.33
CA SER A 28 18.64 5.47 -6.55
C SER A 28 17.16 5.35 -6.98
N SER A 29 16.80 4.27 -7.68
CA SER A 29 15.43 3.87 -8.03
C SER A 29 14.62 3.31 -6.83
N LYS A 30 15.07 3.52 -5.59
CA LYS A 30 14.24 3.36 -4.38
C LYS A 30 13.42 4.63 -4.11
N ARG A 31 12.70 5.14 -5.12
CA ARG A 31 11.77 6.24 -4.91
C ARG A 31 10.51 5.70 -4.22
N GLU A 32 10.23 6.17 -3.01
CA GLU A 32 8.98 5.92 -2.29
C GLU A 32 7.78 6.24 -3.21
N LYS A 33 7.13 5.24 -3.79
CA LYS A 33 5.88 5.43 -4.53
C LYS A 33 4.74 5.37 -3.53
N LEU A 34 4.06 6.50 -3.38
CA LEU A 34 2.93 6.67 -2.49
C LEU A 34 1.63 6.35 -3.25
N SER A 35 1.00 5.24 -2.93
CA SER A 35 -0.32 4.91 -3.46
C SER A 35 -1.38 5.55 -2.58
N ARG A 36 -2.29 6.34 -3.17
CA ARG A 36 -3.45 6.93 -2.49
C ARG A 36 -4.72 6.51 -3.18
N PHE A 37 -5.66 5.96 -2.45
CA PHE A 37 -6.99 5.68 -2.97
C PHE A 37 -8.07 5.89 -1.91
N PRO A 38 -9.19 6.56 -2.26
CA PRO A 38 -10.32 6.74 -1.36
C PRO A 38 -11.20 5.48 -1.36
N VAL A 39 -11.64 5.08 -0.17
CA VAL A 39 -12.61 4.01 0.06
C VAL A 39 -13.57 4.43 1.17
N TYR A 40 -14.73 3.78 1.23
CA TYR A 40 -15.82 4.14 2.14
C TYR A 40 -16.22 2.93 2.98
N VAL A 41 -16.28 3.12 4.29
CA VAL A 41 -16.66 2.08 5.26
C VAL A 41 -18.06 2.36 5.75
N HIS A 42 -18.90 1.33 5.66
CA HIS A 42 -20.30 1.34 6.08
C HIS A 42 -20.43 0.64 7.41
N ASP A 43 -20.60 1.42 8.48
CA ASP A 43 -20.79 0.90 9.83
C ASP A 43 -22.29 0.87 10.18
N LYS A 44 -22.76 -0.27 10.68
CA LYS A 44 -24.15 -0.45 11.12
C LYS A 44 -24.17 -1.06 12.52
N ILE A 45 -24.37 -0.18 13.49
CA ILE A 45 -24.25 -0.50 14.92
C ILE A 45 -25.50 -1.20 15.48
N SER A 46 -26.66 -1.06 14.83
CA SER A 46 -27.93 -1.61 15.32
C SER A 46 -28.93 -1.90 14.20
N GLY A 47 -30.00 -2.61 14.55
CA GLY A 47 -31.07 -3.03 13.65
C GLY A 47 -30.75 -4.34 12.89
N THR A 48 -31.65 -4.73 12.00
CA THR A 48 -31.50 -5.96 11.19
C THR A 48 -30.22 -5.89 10.35
N ASN A 49 -29.41 -6.95 10.34
CA ASN A 49 -28.10 -7.00 9.66
C ASN A 49 -27.07 -6.00 10.22
N ALA A 50 -27.07 -5.78 11.54
CA ALA A 50 -25.99 -5.04 12.19
C ALA A 50 -24.63 -5.69 11.89
N THR A 51 -23.64 -4.87 11.60
CA THR A 51 -22.26 -5.28 11.28
C THR A 51 -21.31 -5.03 12.45
N ALA A 52 -21.81 -4.50 13.57
CA ALA A 52 -21.07 -4.35 14.81
C ALA A 52 -21.82 -4.97 15.99
N ALA A 53 -21.08 -5.50 16.96
CA ALA A 53 -21.60 -6.07 18.19
C ALA A 53 -20.81 -5.59 19.41
N THR A 54 -21.50 -5.36 20.53
CA THR A 54 -20.86 -5.08 21.81
C THR A 54 -20.25 -6.36 22.37
N LEU A 55 -18.94 -6.32 22.64
CA LEU A 55 -18.18 -7.44 23.18
C LEU A 55 -18.10 -7.36 24.71
N ALA A 56 -17.79 -6.18 25.23
CA ALA A 56 -17.64 -5.95 26.66
C ALA A 56 -17.99 -4.51 27.04
N GLN A 57 -18.39 -4.32 28.28
CA GLN A 57 -18.72 -3.03 28.86
C GLN A 57 -18.34 -3.01 30.34
N ALA A 58 -17.72 -1.94 30.81
CA ALA A 58 -17.43 -1.75 32.24
C ALA A 58 -18.71 -1.35 32.99
N SER A 59 -18.79 -1.66 34.29
CA SER A 59 -19.92 -1.28 35.13
C SER A 59 -20.18 0.24 35.16
N THR A 60 -19.12 1.03 35.02
CA THR A 60 -19.17 2.50 34.99
C THR A 60 -19.38 3.09 33.60
N THR A 61 -19.44 2.28 32.53
CA THR A 61 -19.52 2.80 31.16
C THR A 61 -20.79 3.65 30.93
N ASN A 62 -21.93 3.24 31.48
CA ASN A 62 -23.19 3.99 31.31
C ASN A 62 -23.18 5.35 32.04
N GLN A 63 -22.32 5.51 33.05
CA GLN A 63 -22.13 6.76 33.81
C GLN A 63 -21.06 7.65 33.16
N SER A 64 -20.25 7.09 32.27
CA SER A 64 -19.16 7.80 31.61
C SER A 64 -19.68 8.65 30.45
N ALA A 65 -19.39 9.95 30.49
CA ALA A 65 -19.68 10.87 29.37
C ALA A 65 -18.96 10.48 28.07
N THR A 66 -17.89 9.68 28.14
CA THR A 66 -17.10 9.22 26.99
C THR A 66 -17.37 7.76 26.62
N SER A 67 -18.30 7.09 27.32
CA SER A 67 -18.52 5.64 27.22
C SER A 67 -17.27 4.81 27.51
N PHE A 68 -16.39 5.31 28.39
CA PHE A 68 -15.14 4.63 28.76
C PHE A 68 -15.38 3.17 29.16
N GLY A 69 -14.55 2.27 28.64
CA GLY A 69 -14.64 0.82 28.90
C GLY A 69 -15.60 0.05 27.99
N LEU A 70 -16.28 0.71 27.04
CA LEU A 70 -17.05 0.03 26.00
C LEU A 70 -16.13 -0.56 24.92
N VAL A 71 -16.30 -1.84 24.61
CA VAL A 71 -15.58 -2.56 23.55
C VAL A 71 -16.57 -3.15 22.54
N ARG A 72 -16.29 -2.94 21.25
CA ARG A 72 -17.09 -3.50 20.14
C ARG A 72 -16.20 -4.20 19.13
N VAL A 73 -16.76 -5.23 18.50
CA VAL A 73 -16.22 -5.87 17.29
C VAL A 73 -17.09 -5.51 16.09
N PHE A 74 -16.51 -5.50 14.89
CA PHE A 74 -17.23 -5.18 13.66
C PHE A 74 -16.65 -5.87 12.43
N ASP A 75 -17.52 -6.07 11.44
CA ASP A 75 -17.23 -6.58 10.09
C ASP A 75 -17.98 -5.72 9.05
N ASN A 76 -17.36 -4.59 8.69
CA ASN A 76 -17.99 -3.53 7.92
C ASN A 76 -17.66 -3.63 6.43
N VAL A 77 -18.62 -3.32 5.56
CA VAL A 77 -18.42 -3.34 4.11
C VAL A 77 -17.53 -2.17 3.68
N LEU A 78 -16.60 -2.43 2.75
CA LEU A 78 -15.74 -1.43 2.13
C LEU A 78 -16.11 -1.24 0.65
N THR A 79 -16.43 -0.01 0.24
CA THR A 79 -16.82 0.33 -1.14
C THR A 79 -15.99 1.45 -1.74
N VAL A 80 -16.04 1.60 -3.07
CA VAL A 80 -15.37 2.71 -3.80
C VAL A 80 -16.08 4.06 -3.68
N GLY A 81 -17.40 4.04 -3.45
CA GLY A 81 -18.23 5.23 -3.36
C GLY A 81 -18.99 5.29 -2.03
N PRO A 82 -19.59 6.45 -1.70
CA PRO A 82 -20.32 6.63 -0.45
C PRO A 82 -21.63 5.85 -0.37
N GLU A 83 -22.19 5.46 -1.51
CA GLU A 83 -23.44 4.70 -1.57
C GLU A 83 -23.18 3.20 -1.34
N MET A 84 -24.07 2.54 -0.60
CA MET A 84 -23.99 1.08 -0.36
C MET A 84 -24.11 0.26 -1.66
N SER A 85 -24.77 0.82 -2.68
CA SER A 85 -24.88 0.21 -4.02
C SER A 85 -23.59 0.31 -4.84
N SER A 86 -22.61 1.10 -4.40
CA SER A 86 -21.33 1.21 -5.10
C SER A 86 -20.51 -0.07 -4.98
N LYS A 87 -19.55 -0.25 -5.88
CA LYS A 87 -18.74 -1.46 -5.96
C LYS A 87 -18.07 -1.77 -4.62
N LYS A 88 -18.40 -2.93 -4.04
CA LYS A 88 -17.69 -3.53 -2.90
C LYS A 88 -16.27 -3.90 -3.33
N VAL A 89 -15.30 -3.48 -2.53
CA VAL A 89 -13.87 -3.74 -2.75
C VAL A 89 -13.19 -4.45 -1.60
N GLY A 90 -13.91 -4.65 -0.49
CA GLY A 90 -13.36 -5.34 0.66
C GLY A 90 -14.28 -5.34 1.87
N VAL A 91 -13.66 -5.59 3.01
CA VAL A 91 -14.26 -5.47 4.34
C VAL A 91 -13.26 -4.83 5.31
N VAL A 92 -13.78 -4.20 6.36
CA VAL A 92 -12.99 -3.70 7.48
C VAL A 92 -13.44 -4.46 8.73
N GLN A 93 -12.53 -5.28 9.24
CA GLN A 93 -12.77 -6.16 10.38
C GLN A 93 -11.90 -5.75 11.55
N GLY A 94 -12.44 -5.82 12.76
CA GLY A 94 -11.62 -5.61 13.95
C GLY A 94 -12.44 -5.22 15.16
N MET A 95 -11.80 -4.45 16.03
CA MET A 95 -12.40 -3.98 17.27
C MET A 95 -12.07 -2.53 17.55
N LEU A 96 -12.94 -1.91 18.34
CA LEU A 96 -12.73 -0.59 18.91
C LEU A 96 -13.01 -0.63 20.41
N ALA A 97 -12.32 0.23 21.15
CA ALA A 97 -12.55 0.46 22.57
C ALA A 97 -12.63 1.96 22.84
N PHE A 98 -13.61 2.38 23.64
CA PHE A 98 -13.68 3.73 24.18
C PHE A 98 -12.68 3.84 25.33
N ALA A 99 -11.51 4.39 25.03
CA ALA A 99 -10.31 4.24 25.87
C ALA A 99 -9.85 5.54 26.55
N SER A 100 -10.58 6.66 26.39
CA SER A 100 -10.28 7.92 27.07
C SER A 100 -11.40 8.31 28.03
N GLN A 101 -11.01 8.78 29.21
CA GLN A 101 -11.94 9.28 30.23
C GLN A 101 -12.27 10.77 30.04
N SER A 102 -11.41 11.53 29.38
CA SER A 102 -11.55 12.98 29.20
C SER A 102 -12.22 13.38 27.88
N GLU A 103 -12.09 12.56 26.85
CA GLU A 103 -12.57 12.87 25.50
C GLU A 103 -13.16 11.62 24.84
N VAL A 104 -14.14 11.78 23.94
CA VAL A 104 -14.69 10.65 23.16
C VAL A 104 -13.66 10.19 22.12
N THR A 105 -12.86 9.21 22.52
CA THR A 105 -11.74 8.66 21.74
C THR A 105 -11.88 7.15 21.61
N LEU A 106 -11.67 6.65 20.40
CA LEU A 106 -11.55 5.23 20.15
C LEU A 106 -10.09 4.81 20.05
N LEU A 107 -9.73 3.72 20.72
CA LEU A 107 -8.59 2.90 20.34
C LEU A 107 -9.10 1.87 19.33
N MET A 108 -8.54 1.87 18.12
CA MET A 108 -8.94 0.96 17.05
C MET A 108 -7.82 -0.03 16.75
N SER A 109 -8.17 -1.29 16.54
CA SER A 109 -7.31 -2.33 15.97
C SER A 109 -8.09 -3.02 14.85
N VAL A 110 -7.74 -2.70 13.60
CA VAL A 110 -8.53 -3.09 12.43
C VAL A 110 -7.67 -3.62 11.30
N ASN A 111 -8.25 -4.54 10.55
CA ASN A 111 -7.74 -5.04 9.30
C ASN A 111 -8.66 -4.55 8.17
N VAL A 112 -8.06 -3.88 7.19
CA VAL A 112 -8.70 -3.55 5.91
C VAL A 112 -8.34 -4.67 4.94
N MET A 113 -9.30 -5.53 4.60
CA MET A 113 -9.08 -6.67 3.71
C MET A 113 -9.69 -6.38 2.35
N PHE A 114 -8.88 -6.42 1.30
CA PHE A 114 -9.32 -6.19 -0.06
C PHE A 114 -9.75 -7.50 -0.70
N THR A 115 -10.93 -7.50 -1.32
CA THR A 115 -11.53 -8.69 -1.96
C THR A 115 -11.77 -8.49 -3.46
N ALA A 116 -11.24 -7.41 -4.04
CA ALA A 116 -11.44 -7.08 -5.44
C ALA A 116 -10.25 -6.32 -6.04
N GLY A 117 -10.15 -6.37 -7.37
CA GLY A 117 -9.13 -5.66 -8.12
C GLY A 117 -7.71 -6.15 -7.82
N LYS A 118 -6.74 -5.26 -8.04
CA LYS A 118 -5.30 -5.57 -7.91
C LYS A 118 -4.88 -6.02 -6.52
N TYR A 119 -5.59 -5.58 -5.48
CA TYR A 119 -5.25 -5.88 -4.09
C TYR A 119 -6.04 -7.08 -3.54
N ASN A 120 -6.80 -7.80 -4.36
CA ASN A 120 -7.58 -8.95 -3.90
C ASN A 120 -6.71 -9.96 -3.12
N GLY A 121 -7.15 -10.33 -1.92
CA GLY A 121 -6.42 -11.20 -0.99
C GLY A 121 -5.31 -10.51 -0.20
N SER A 122 -5.06 -9.22 -0.43
CA SER A 122 -4.14 -8.41 0.38
C SER A 122 -4.89 -7.71 1.51
N GLY A 123 -4.18 -7.42 2.59
CA GLY A 123 -4.73 -6.73 3.76
C GLY A 123 -3.78 -5.67 4.32
N LEU A 124 -4.35 -4.73 5.07
CA LEU A 124 -3.61 -3.72 5.83
C LEU A 124 -4.07 -3.74 7.28
N THR A 125 -3.13 -3.68 8.21
CA THR A 125 -3.42 -3.59 9.64
C THR A 125 -3.20 -2.16 10.12
N VAL A 126 -4.19 -1.62 10.82
CA VAL A 126 -4.20 -0.27 11.37
C VAL A 126 -4.49 -0.35 12.85
N VAL A 127 -3.60 0.23 13.65
CA VAL A 127 -3.76 0.31 15.11
C VAL A 127 -3.52 1.74 15.52
N GLY A 128 -4.51 2.39 16.12
CA GLY A 128 -4.36 3.81 16.43
C GLY A 128 -5.48 4.43 17.22
N ARG A 129 -5.20 5.66 17.66
CA ARG A 129 -6.13 6.54 18.35
C ARG A 129 -6.98 7.30 17.33
N ASN A 130 -8.30 7.23 17.47
CA ASN A 130 -9.28 7.95 16.65
C ASN A 130 -10.13 8.87 17.55
N LEU A 131 -9.73 10.13 17.64
CA LEU A 131 -10.46 11.16 18.38
C LEU A 131 -11.67 11.62 17.54
N LEU A 132 -12.89 11.46 18.08
CA LEU A 132 -14.11 11.66 17.28
C LEU A 132 -14.39 13.13 16.94
N SER A 133 -13.92 14.06 17.78
CA SER A 133 -14.08 15.51 17.57
C SER A 133 -13.25 16.06 16.40
N LEU A 134 -12.22 15.34 15.94
CA LEU A 134 -11.41 15.78 14.80
C LEU A 134 -12.12 15.53 13.47
N LYS A 135 -12.07 16.50 12.55
CA LYS A 135 -12.62 16.35 11.18
C LYS A 135 -11.79 15.39 10.32
N VAL A 136 -10.49 15.34 10.57
CA VAL A 136 -9.52 14.51 9.84
C VAL A 136 -8.66 13.81 10.89
N LYS A 137 -8.59 12.47 10.84
CA LYS A 137 -7.73 11.67 11.71
C LYS A 137 -6.71 10.92 10.87
N GLU A 138 -5.47 10.92 11.31
CA GLU A 138 -4.43 10.06 10.72
C GLU A 138 -4.18 8.90 11.67
N MET A 139 -4.29 7.68 11.15
CA MET A 139 -3.99 6.46 11.90
C MET A 139 -2.85 5.71 11.22
N PRO A 140 -1.88 5.17 11.97
CA PRO A 140 -0.74 4.51 11.38
C PRO A 140 -1.13 3.13 10.84
N ILE A 141 -0.64 2.81 9.64
CA ILE A 141 -0.66 1.45 9.12
C ILE A 141 0.55 0.72 9.72
N VAL A 142 0.30 -0.31 10.51
CA VAL A 142 1.34 -1.03 11.26
C VAL A 142 1.86 -2.27 10.53
N GLY A 143 1.16 -2.71 9.48
CA GLY A 143 1.59 -3.81 8.63
C GLY A 143 0.63 -4.07 7.48
N GLY A 144 0.93 -5.09 6.68
CA GLY A 144 0.07 -5.58 5.62
C GLY A 144 0.42 -7.01 5.19
N THR A 145 -0.43 -7.57 4.34
CA THR A 145 -0.30 -8.94 3.80
C THR A 145 -0.46 -8.94 2.28
N GLY A 146 -0.09 -10.05 1.63
CA GLY A 146 -0.17 -10.17 0.18
C GLY A 146 0.78 -9.18 -0.52
N ILE A 147 0.27 -8.40 -1.46
CA ILE A 147 1.06 -7.38 -2.16
C ILE A 147 1.46 -6.22 -1.20
N CYS A 148 0.78 -6.13 -0.05
CA CYS A 148 1.08 -5.17 1.01
C CYS A 148 1.99 -5.72 2.12
N ASP A 149 2.64 -6.87 1.93
CA ASP A 149 3.54 -7.51 2.91
C ASP A 149 4.68 -6.60 3.39
N LYS A 150 5.18 -5.71 2.53
CA LYS A 150 6.29 -4.78 2.82
C LYS A 150 5.84 -3.39 3.25
N VAL A 151 4.62 -3.25 3.75
CA VAL A 151 4.17 -1.98 4.32
C VAL A 151 4.82 -1.78 5.69
N PHE A 152 5.91 -1.02 5.71
CA PHE A 152 6.54 -0.54 6.93
C PHE A 152 6.30 0.96 7.09
N ASN A 153 6.00 1.37 8.33
CA ASN A 153 5.97 2.77 8.70
C ASN A 153 7.42 3.24 8.93
N LEU A 154 8.10 3.60 7.86
CA LEU A 154 9.39 4.27 7.96
C LEU A 154 9.12 5.72 8.39
N ARG A 155 9.78 6.15 9.47
CA ARG A 155 9.75 7.56 9.86
C ARG A 155 10.73 8.31 8.97
N LYS A 156 10.21 9.08 8.02
CA LYS A 156 11.05 10.06 7.31
C LYS A 156 11.09 11.33 8.15
N ILE A 157 12.22 11.56 8.81
CA ILE A 157 12.50 12.84 9.47
C ILE A 157 13.07 13.77 8.40
N ARG A 158 12.26 14.72 7.90
CA ARG A 158 12.76 15.87 7.14
C ARG A 158 12.41 17.13 7.92
N GLY A 159 13.43 17.87 8.37
CA GLY A 159 13.29 19.24 8.88
C GLY A 159 12.25 19.41 10.01
N GLY A 160 12.34 18.60 11.07
CA GLY A 160 11.52 18.77 12.28
C GLY A 160 10.10 18.20 12.23
N ASN A 161 9.58 17.83 11.06
CA ASN A 161 8.26 17.20 10.93
C ASN A 161 8.38 15.68 10.71
N VAL A 162 7.76 14.90 11.59
CA VAL A 162 7.63 13.45 11.47
C VAL A 162 6.43 13.16 10.57
N VAL A 163 6.67 12.70 9.35
CA VAL A 163 5.59 12.25 8.44
C VAL A 163 5.60 10.72 8.39
N PRO A 164 4.51 10.04 8.77
CA PRO A 164 4.37 8.59 8.56
C PRO A 164 4.47 8.29 7.06
N THR A 165 5.31 7.33 6.65
CA THR A 165 5.33 6.92 5.24
C THR A 165 4.05 6.20 4.82
N SER A 166 3.31 5.63 5.78
CA SER A 166 2.04 4.94 5.54
C SER A 166 1.00 5.30 6.60
N SER A 167 -0.08 5.94 6.17
CA SER A 167 -1.17 6.38 7.05
C SER A 167 -2.54 6.13 6.42
N LEU A 168 -3.50 5.87 7.29
CA LEU A 168 -4.92 5.85 6.98
C LEU A 168 -5.52 7.19 7.42
N ILE A 169 -5.98 7.99 6.46
CA ILE A 169 -6.66 9.24 6.77
C ILE A 169 -8.16 8.99 6.80
N VAL A 170 -8.78 9.18 7.96
CA VAL A 170 -10.21 9.00 8.18
C VAL A 170 -10.91 10.35 8.22
N LYS A 171 -12.01 10.46 7.47
CA LYS A 171 -12.94 11.59 7.49
C LYS A 171 -14.36 11.08 7.69
N GLY A 172 -15.17 11.84 8.45
CA GLY A 172 -16.58 11.51 8.72
C GLY A 172 -16.85 10.97 10.13
N SER A 173 -18.10 10.56 10.36
CA SER A 173 -18.60 10.04 11.63
C SER A 173 -18.82 8.53 11.54
N LEU A 174 -18.52 7.80 12.62
CA LEU A 174 -18.78 6.35 12.71
C LEU A 174 -20.26 6.00 12.54
N VAL A 175 -21.17 6.90 12.92
CA VAL A 175 -22.61 6.59 12.95
C VAL A 175 -23.24 6.57 11.54
N ARG A 176 -22.52 7.01 10.50
CA ARG A 176 -23.12 7.16 9.15
C ARG A 176 -22.26 6.57 8.04
N LEU A 177 -21.03 7.08 7.87
CA LEU A 177 -20.14 6.70 6.78
C LEU A 177 -18.74 7.25 7.06
N MET A 178 -17.72 6.42 6.90
CA MET A 178 -16.33 6.84 7.04
C MET A 178 -15.61 6.80 5.70
N LYS A 179 -15.11 7.95 5.24
CA LYS A 179 -14.19 8.00 4.10
C LYS A 179 -12.78 7.78 4.60
N MET A 180 -12.14 6.75 4.07
CA MET A 180 -10.75 6.44 4.31
C MET A 180 -9.93 6.77 3.07
N VAL A 181 -8.83 7.48 3.25
CA VAL A 181 -7.78 7.61 2.23
C VAL A 181 -6.60 6.80 2.73
N VAL A 182 -6.35 5.67 2.06
CA VAL A 182 -5.23 4.80 2.37
C VAL A 182 -4.01 5.35 1.64
N ALA A 183 -2.98 5.73 2.38
CA ALA A 183 -1.70 6.17 1.83
C ALA A 183 -0.62 5.17 2.22
N VAL A 184 0.00 4.50 1.24
CA VAL A 184 1.03 3.49 1.47
C VAL A 184 2.34 3.89 0.79
N GLY A 185 3.39 4.10 1.58
CA GLY A 185 4.75 4.31 1.10
C GLY A 185 5.48 2.98 0.95
N SER A 186 5.89 2.62 -0.27
CA SER A 186 6.52 1.32 -0.54
C SER A 186 8.05 1.39 -0.48
N TYR A 187 8.66 0.52 0.35
CA TYR A 187 10.03 0.02 0.15
C TYR A 187 9.95 -1.46 -0.22
N GLY A 188 9.78 -1.72 -1.51
CA GLY A 188 9.89 -3.06 -2.10
C GLY A 188 8.60 -3.61 -2.71
N ARG A 189 8.74 -4.13 -3.94
CA ARG A 189 7.82 -4.99 -4.73
C ARG A 189 6.34 -4.61 -4.93
N CYS A 190 5.83 -3.52 -4.39
CA CYS A 190 4.58 -2.93 -4.93
C CYS A 190 4.77 -2.44 -6.39
N LEU A 191 6.03 -2.38 -6.86
CA LEU A 191 6.42 -1.86 -8.18
C LEU A 191 6.91 -2.88 -9.21
N ARG A 192 6.78 -4.21 -9.03
CA ARG A 192 6.91 -5.07 -10.24
C ARG A 192 5.65 -4.98 -11.11
N SER A 193 4.50 -4.66 -10.51
CA SER A 193 3.21 -4.57 -11.20
C SER A 193 2.77 -3.13 -11.56
N ALA A 194 3.52 -2.08 -11.19
CA ALA A 194 3.19 -0.71 -11.60
C ALA A 194 3.94 -0.26 -12.88
N MET A 195 4.87 -1.08 -13.39
CA MET A 195 5.44 -0.95 -14.73
C MET A 195 4.56 -1.64 -15.77
N ASP A 196 3.85 -2.70 -15.40
CA ASP A 196 2.89 -3.37 -16.30
C ASP A 196 1.69 -2.45 -16.62
N ASP A 197 1.17 -1.71 -15.65
CA ASP A 197 0.05 -0.77 -15.87
C ASP A 197 0.44 0.41 -16.80
N TRP A 198 1.73 0.79 -16.84
CA TRP A 198 2.22 1.87 -17.73
C TRP A 198 2.55 1.35 -19.13
N PHE A 199 3.06 0.12 -19.24
CA PHE A 199 3.33 -0.51 -20.55
C PHE A 199 2.04 -0.96 -21.24
N MET A 200 1.03 -1.45 -20.51
CA MET A 200 -0.27 -1.83 -21.09
C MET A 200 -1.06 -0.61 -21.58
N ALA A 201 -1.02 0.51 -20.84
CA ALA A 201 -1.63 1.77 -21.28
C ALA A 201 -0.89 2.44 -22.46
N LEU A 202 0.39 2.11 -22.67
CA LEU A 202 1.17 2.56 -23.83
C LEU A 202 0.92 1.64 -25.05
N ASP A 203 0.78 0.33 -24.84
CA ASP A 203 0.49 -0.66 -25.88
C ASP A 203 -0.91 -0.45 -26.50
N GLU A 204 -1.91 -0.11 -25.68
CA GLU A 204 -3.28 0.21 -26.14
C GLU A 204 -3.35 1.54 -26.93
N ARG A 205 -2.40 2.46 -26.70
CA ARG A 205 -2.26 3.73 -27.46
C ARG A 205 -1.44 3.62 -28.73
N LEU A 206 -0.49 2.69 -28.79
CA LEU A 206 0.38 2.50 -29.97
C LEU A 206 -0.26 1.55 -31.00
N THR A 207 -1.15 0.65 -30.59
CA THR A 207 -1.91 -0.24 -31.48
C THR A 207 -3.07 0.44 -32.24
N THR A 208 -3.45 1.66 -31.84
CA THR A 208 -4.59 2.40 -32.42
C THR A 208 -4.20 3.57 -33.31
N HIS A 209 -2.90 3.87 -33.48
CA HIS A 209 -2.42 4.99 -34.31
C HIS A 209 -1.76 4.52 -35.63
N PRO A 210 -2.23 4.96 -36.83
CA PRO A 210 -1.83 4.40 -38.13
C PRO A 210 -0.41 4.71 -38.64
N TRP A 211 0.47 5.35 -37.86
CA TRP A 211 1.70 5.96 -38.38
C TRP A 211 3.03 5.42 -37.81
N LEU A 212 3.02 4.31 -37.07
CA LEU A 212 4.28 3.71 -36.60
C LEU A 212 4.82 2.69 -37.59
N SER A 213 5.90 3.06 -38.27
CA SER A 213 6.61 2.21 -39.22
C SER A 213 7.26 0.99 -38.53
N SER A 214 7.39 -0.09 -39.30
CA SER A 214 7.93 -1.40 -38.91
C SER A 214 9.34 -1.37 -38.27
N ALA A 215 10.10 -0.30 -38.45
CA ALA A 215 11.42 -0.11 -37.84
C ALA A 215 11.36 0.01 -36.30
N SER A 216 10.25 0.50 -35.75
CA SER A 216 10.06 0.75 -34.31
C SER A 216 9.83 -0.56 -33.52
N PHE A 217 9.24 -1.57 -34.17
CA PHE A 217 8.97 -2.88 -33.57
C PHE A 217 10.23 -3.72 -33.38
N GLY A 218 11.24 -3.56 -34.26
CA GLY A 218 12.52 -4.27 -34.17
C GLY A 218 13.34 -3.87 -32.94
N GLN A 219 13.34 -2.58 -32.58
CA GLN A 219 14.05 -2.04 -31.41
C GLN A 219 13.41 -2.52 -30.09
N ILE A 220 12.08 -2.66 -30.04
CA ILE A 220 11.36 -3.15 -28.86
C ILE A 220 11.63 -4.65 -28.61
N LYS A 221 11.76 -5.46 -29.67
CA LYS A 221 12.17 -6.87 -29.55
C LYS A 221 13.61 -7.03 -29.05
N LEU A 222 14.53 -6.14 -29.48
CA LEU A 222 15.92 -6.17 -29.04
C LEU A 222 16.05 -5.87 -27.54
N VAL A 223 15.27 -4.92 -27.01
CA VAL A 223 15.22 -4.59 -25.57
C VAL A 223 14.67 -5.75 -24.74
N ARG A 224 13.68 -6.51 -25.25
CA ARG A 224 13.17 -7.73 -24.59
C ARG A 224 14.20 -8.86 -24.52
N SER A 225 14.99 -9.07 -25.58
CA SER A 225 16.02 -10.12 -25.63
C SER A 225 17.18 -9.84 -24.66
N THR A 226 17.61 -8.58 -24.55
CA THR A 226 18.68 -8.16 -23.63
C THR A 226 18.25 -8.24 -22.16
N LEU A 227 16.97 -8.00 -21.85
CA LEU A 227 16.45 -8.12 -20.48
C LEU A 227 16.19 -9.58 -20.07
N ALA A 228 15.84 -10.46 -21.01
CA ALA A 228 15.64 -11.88 -20.73
C ALA A 228 16.97 -12.61 -20.45
N THR A 229 18.05 -12.25 -21.13
CA THR A 229 19.39 -12.84 -20.93
C THR A 229 20.03 -12.44 -19.60
N LEU A 230 19.70 -11.26 -19.06
CA LEU A 230 20.15 -10.81 -17.73
C LEU A 230 19.43 -11.50 -16.56
N SER A 231 18.27 -12.12 -16.78
CA SER A 231 17.48 -12.79 -15.74
C SER A 231 17.85 -14.27 -15.52
N VAL A 232 18.60 -14.89 -16.43
CA VAL A 232 18.89 -16.34 -16.40
C VAL A 232 20.25 -16.66 -15.73
N GLY A 233 21.09 -15.66 -15.45
CA GLY A 233 22.46 -15.86 -14.96
C GLY A 233 22.66 -16.01 -13.45
N SER A 234 21.61 -16.07 -12.62
CA SER A 234 21.77 -16.19 -11.15
C SER A 234 20.89 -17.29 -10.57
N GLY A 235 21.22 -18.53 -10.91
CA GLY A 235 20.64 -19.71 -10.29
C GLY A 235 21.49 -20.94 -10.55
N VAL A 236 21.82 -21.64 -9.46
CA VAL A 236 22.36 -23.00 -9.37
C VAL A 236 23.88 -23.11 -9.18
N GLY A 237 24.24 -23.57 -7.97
CA GLY A 237 25.33 -24.53 -7.81
C GLY A 237 26.15 -24.41 -6.53
N GLU A 238 25.63 -24.85 -5.38
CA GLU A 238 26.42 -25.77 -4.53
C GLU A 238 25.56 -26.44 -3.46
N GLY A 239 25.40 -27.76 -3.63
CA GLY A 239 24.99 -28.69 -2.61
C GLY A 239 25.90 -29.90 -2.69
N ARG A 240 26.82 -30.01 -1.72
CA ARG A 240 27.18 -31.22 -0.99
C ARG A 240 28.24 -30.88 0.05
#